data_AF-A0A4S5E8P7-F1
#
_entry.id   AF-A0A4S5E8P7-F1
#
_cell.length_a   1.000
_cell.length_b   1.000
_cell.length_c   1.000
_cell.angle_alpha   90.00
_cell.angle_beta   90.00
_cell.angle_gamma   90.00
#
_symmetry.space_group_name_H-M   'P 1'
#
loop_
_entity.id
_entity.type
_entity.pdbx_description
1 polymer ?
#
loop_
_entity_poly.entity_id
_entity_poly.type
_entity_poly.pdbx_seq_one_letter_code
_entity_poly.pdbx_strand_id
1 'polypeptide(L)'
;MTDPVLPHGESARAGAAGAAVERLLEVIRLLRRHCPWTAALDHAVLLEYLVEETYELYEAIDDVERAERAAEPAEHLREELRGELGDVLFQVVLHAQLQAEQGNFGLAEVARSLTAKLVRRNPHVFSSDGSLRRTFPASVDQIATTWQDVKKQERPRRTSPFDGIPHHLPAVAFAAKTLRRAGDPGRTSDPGRTGSAEQSEVGAQPDEPMHTDEVVYTEEAVGRELLGVIREALRSGVDPERALRRAVLEYQRDSVRQVAADDG
;
A
#
# COMPACT_ATOMS: atom_id res chain seq x y z
N MET A 1 -14.21 11.34 -26.06
CA MET A 1 -14.25 11.07 -24.60
C MET A 1 -13.60 12.28 -23.97
N THR A 2 -14.40 13.22 -23.48
CA THR A 2 -13.92 14.48 -22.90
C THR A 2 -13.68 14.25 -21.43
N ASP A 3 -12.43 14.43 -20.98
CA ASP A 3 -12.08 14.37 -19.56
C ASP A 3 -12.98 15.32 -18.74
N PRO A 4 -13.34 14.94 -17.50
CA PRO A 4 -14.09 15.83 -16.62
C PRO A 4 -13.31 17.12 -16.37
N VAL A 5 -13.94 18.27 -16.60
CA VAL A 5 -13.34 19.60 -16.42
C VAL A 5 -13.26 19.91 -14.93
N LEU A 6 -12.04 19.91 -14.38
CA LEU A 6 -11.76 20.41 -13.04
C LEU A 6 -12.03 21.94 -12.95
N PRO A 7 -12.38 22.48 -11.78
CA PRO A 7 -12.47 23.93 -11.54
C PRO A 7 -11.26 24.68 -12.13
N HIS A 8 -11.45 25.88 -12.69
CA HIS A 8 -10.42 26.57 -13.50
C HIS A 8 -9.04 26.71 -12.83
N GLY A 9 -8.97 26.90 -11.50
CA GLY A 9 -7.71 26.95 -10.75
C GLY A 9 -7.04 25.58 -10.53
N GLU A 10 -7.83 24.52 -10.42
CA GLU A 10 -7.35 23.13 -10.32
C GLU A 10 -6.91 22.60 -11.68
N SER A 11 -7.61 22.98 -12.75
CA SER A 11 -7.24 22.64 -14.14
C SER A 11 -5.87 23.22 -14.53
N ALA A 12 -5.53 24.44 -14.07
CA ALA A 12 -4.22 25.04 -14.34
C ALA A 12 -3.08 24.33 -13.60
N ARG A 13 -3.29 23.94 -12.33
CA ARG A 13 -2.33 23.14 -11.56
C ARG A 13 -2.17 21.74 -12.13
N ALA A 14 -3.26 21.11 -12.59
CA ALA A 14 -3.21 19.83 -13.28
C ALA A 14 -2.41 19.90 -14.60
N GLY A 15 -2.58 20.99 -15.36
CA GLY A 15 -1.77 21.25 -16.56
C GLY A 15 -0.27 21.36 -16.27
N ALA A 16 0.10 22.08 -15.20
CA ALA A 16 1.50 22.18 -14.76
C ALA A 16 2.08 20.83 -14.30
N ALA A 17 1.31 20.02 -13.57
CA ALA A 17 1.72 18.68 -13.16
C ALA A 17 1.90 17.75 -14.37
N GLY A 18 1.00 17.81 -15.35
CA GLY A 18 1.12 17.06 -16.60
C GLY A 18 2.43 17.35 -17.34
N ALA A 19 2.78 18.64 -17.47
CA ALA A 19 4.04 19.06 -18.09
C ALA A 19 5.28 18.59 -17.30
N ALA A 20 5.23 18.59 -15.96
CA ALA A 20 6.32 18.07 -15.13
C ALA A 20 6.54 16.56 -15.33
N VAL A 21 5.46 15.78 -15.40
CA VAL A 21 5.53 14.33 -15.68
C VAL A 21 6.03 14.05 -17.09
N GLU A 22 5.62 14.85 -18.08
CA GLU A 22 6.13 14.75 -19.45
C GLU A 22 7.64 14.99 -19.49
N ARG A 23 8.13 16.02 -18.77
CA ARG A 23 9.56 16.28 -18.64
C ARG A 23 10.30 15.12 -17.96
N LEU A 24 9.73 14.53 -16.91
CA LEU A 24 10.30 13.35 -16.24
C LEU A 24 10.45 12.17 -17.20
N LEU A 25 9.41 11.89 -18.00
CA LEU A 25 9.45 10.84 -19.03
C LEU A 25 10.58 11.06 -20.04
N GLU A 26 10.76 12.31 -20.49
CA GLU A 26 11.86 12.67 -21.39
C GLU A 26 13.23 12.42 -20.76
N VAL A 27 13.43 12.87 -19.52
CA VAL A 27 14.68 12.65 -18.78
C VAL A 27 14.99 11.17 -18.64
N ILE A 28 14.02 10.35 -18.23
CA ILE A 28 14.22 8.91 -18.08
C ILE A 28 14.57 8.25 -19.42
N ARG A 29 13.92 8.64 -20.53
CA ARG A 29 14.29 8.15 -21.87
C ARG A 29 15.73 8.51 -22.26
N LEU A 30 16.15 9.74 -21.95
CA LEU A 30 17.52 10.18 -22.20
C LEU A 30 18.51 9.39 -21.35
N LEU A 31 18.22 9.15 -20.07
CA LEU A 31 19.05 8.32 -19.20
C LEU A 31 19.13 6.88 -19.71
N ARG A 32 18.00 6.26 -20.08
CA ARG A 32 17.96 4.92 -20.70
C ARG A 32 18.79 4.82 -21.97
N ARG A 33 18.91 5.91 -22.74
CA ARG A 33 19.68 5.94 -24.00
C ARG A 33 21.15 6.27 -23.82
N HIS A 34 21.49 7.15 -22.87
CA HIS A 34 22.80 7.79 -22.79
C HIS A 34 23.57 7.49 -21.50
N CYS A 35 22.94 6.92 -20.48
CA CYS A 35 23.60 6.48 -19.25
C CYS A 35 23.69 4.94 -19.24
N PRO A 36 24.91 4.35 -19.34
CA PRO A 36 25.07 2.89 -19.33
C PRO A 36 24.52 2.21 -18.08
N TRP A 37 24.61 2.88 -16.92
CA TRP A 37 24.05 2.36 -15.67
C TRP A 37 22.54 2.24 -15.74
N THR A 38 21.83 3.32 -16.12
CA THR A 38 20.37 3.29 -16.25
C THR A 38 19.90 2.38 -17.39
N ALA A 39 20.68 2.27 -18.47
CA ALA A 39 20.40 1.35 -19.59
C ALA A 39 20.47 -0.13 -19.19
N ALA A 40 21.33 -0.48 -18.23
CA ALA A 40 21.49 -1.84 -17.72
C ALA A 40 20.35 -2.29 -16.78
N LEU A 41 19.52 -1.37 -16.28
CA LEU A 41 18.38 -1.71 -15.43
C LEU A 41 17.32 -2.47 -16.23
N ASP A 42 16.79 -3.54 -15.64
CA ASP A 42 15.63 -4.28 -16.14
C ASP A 42 14.61 -4.51 -15.01
N HIS A 43 13.51 -5.20 -15.32
CA HIS A 43 12.47 -5.45 -14.31
C HIS A 43 12.98 -6.25 -13.10
N ALA A 44 13.91 -7.20 -13.29
CA ALA A 44 14.38 -8.07 -12.22
C ALA A 44 15.32 -7.33 -11.27
N VAL A 45 16.24 -6.53 -11.81
CA VAL A 45 17.14 -5.68 -11.02
C VAL A 45 16.35 -4.67 -10.20
N LEU A 46 15.28 -4.11 -10.77
CA LEU A 46 14.46 -3.09 -10.10
C LEU A 46 13.56 -3.64 -8.97
N LEU A 47 13.41 -4.95 -8.82
CA LEU A 47 12.55 -5.52 -7.77
C LEU A 47 13.07 -5.21 -6.36
N GLU A 48 14.39 -5.28 -6.16
CA GLU A 48 15.01 -4.98 -4.87
C GLU A 48 14.78 -3.51 -4.50
N TYR A 49 15.18 -2.61 -5.40
CA TYR A 49 14.95 -1.18 -5.23
C TYR A 49 13.47 -0.85 -5.01
N LEU A 50 12.54 -1.41 -5.78
CA LEU A 50 11.11 -1.16 -5.58
C LEU A 50 10.65 -1.48 -4.15
N VAL A 51 11.19 -2.53 -3.54
CA VAL A 51 10.87 -2.88 -2.16
C VAL A 51 11.50 -1.87 -1.19
N GLU A 52 12.78 -1.52 -1.39
CA GLU A 52 13.50 -0.53 -0.59
C GLU A 52 12.79 0.83 -0.60
N GLU A 53 12.56 1.41 -1.78
CA GLU A 53 11.87 2.71 -1.95
C GLU A 53 10.45 2.70 -1.35
N THR A 54 9.77 1.55 -1.37
CA THR A 54 8.45 1.41 -0.74
C THR A 54 8.55 1.50 0.78
N TYR A 55 9.62 0.98 1.37
CA TYR A 55 9.85 1.05 2.82
C TYR A 55 10.41 2.40 3.26
N GLU A 56 11.25 3.04 2.46
CA GLU A 56 11.72 4.40 2.72
C GLU A 56 10.54 5.38 2.68
N LEU A 57 9.66 5.28 1.66
CA LEU A 57 8.41 6.03 1.65
C LEU A 57 7.52 5.72 2.86
N TYR A 58 7.42 4.46 3.27
CA TYR A 58 6.66 4.09 4.48
C TYR A 58 7.23 4.75 5.73
N GLU A 59 8.55 4.77 5.89
CA GLU A 59 9.25 5.41 7.01
C GLU A 59 9.03 6.92 7.02
N ALA A 60 9.22 7.59 5.89
CA ALA A 60 9.00 9.03 5.77
C ALA A 60 7.55 9.43 6.12
N ILE A 61 6.55 8.61 5.74
CA ILE A 61 5.15 8.82 6.15
C ILE A 61 4.98 8.64 7.67
N ASP A 62 5.49 7.55 8.26
CA ASP A 62 5.35 7.32 9.70
C ASP A 62 6.02 8.43 10.52
N ASP A 63 7.14 8.96 10.04
CA ASP A 63 7.89 10.04 10.69
C ASP A 63 7.15 11.36 10.69
N VAL A 64 6.61 11.79 9.54
CA VAL A 64 5.74 12.97 9.47
C VAL A 64 4.55 12.80 10.41
N GLU A 65 3.89 11.65 10.38
CA GLU A 65 2.73 11.34 11.23
C GLU A 65 3.07 11.35 12.72
N ARG A 66 4.27 10.89 13.12
CA ARG A 66 4.74 10.94 14.51
C ARG A 66 4.99 12.38 14.95
N ALA A 67 5.73 13.16 14.16
CA ALA A 67 6.03 14.55 14.46
C ALA A 67 4.75 15.38 14.58
N GLU A 68 3.78 15.18 13.67
CA GLU A 68 2.50 15.89 13.71
C GLU A 68 1.68 15.55 14.97
N ARG A 69 1.64 14.28 15.39
CA ARG A 69 1.00 13.88 16.65
C ARG A 69 1.69 14.46 17.88
N ALA A 70 3.00 14.62 17.84
CA ALA A 70 3.80 15.23 18.90
C ALA A 70 3.80 16.77 18.86
N ALA A 71 3.15 17.37 17.85
CA ALA A 71 3.19 18.81 17.56
C ALA A 71 4.61 19.36 17.38
N GLU A 72 5.50 18.56 16.79
CA GLU A 72 6.88 18.90 16.48
C GLU A 72 7.01 19.51 15.07
N PRO A 73 8.00 20.40 14.81
CA PRO A 73 8.32 20.86 13.46
C PRO A 73 8.64 19.68 12.54
N ALA A 74 8.03 19.68 11.35
CA ALA A 74 8.09 18.55 10.42
C ALA A 74 8.43 18.97 8.98
N GLU A 75 8.93 20.21 8.79
CA GLU A 75 9.26 20.74 7.47
C GLU A 75 10.31 19.89 6.75
N HIS A 76 11.36 19.46 7.47
CA HIS A 76 12.39 18.59 6.92
C HIS A 76 11.82 17.19 6.57
N LEU A 77 11.00 16.62 7.44
CA LEU A 77 10.35 15.32 7.21
C LEU A 77 9.41 15.35 6.00
N ARG A 78 8.73 16.48 5.76
CA ARG A 78 7.90 16.67 4.56
C ARG A 78 8.71 16.80 3.28
N GLU A 79 9.93 17.32 3.38
CA GLU A 79 10.87 17.35 2.25
C GLU A 79 11.37 15.94 1.93
N GLU A 80 11.74 15.16 2.94
CA GLU A 80 12.10 13.74 2.78
C GLU A 80 10.95 12.95 2.17
N LEU A 81 9.73 13.06 2.73
CA LEU A 81 8.53 12.44 2.16
C LEU A 81 8.31 12.79 0.69
N ARG A 82 8.61 14.04 0.29
CA ARG A 82 8.52 14.45 -1.11
C ARG A 82 9.57 13.73 -1.98
N GLY A 83 10.78 13.56 -1.48
CA GLY A 83 11.84 12.77 -2.10
C GLY A 83 11.39 11.33 -2.35
N GLU A 84 10.97 10.64 -1.29
CA GLU A 84 10.57 9.23 -1.36
C GLU A 84 9.34 8.99 -2.26
N LEU A 85 8.38 9.94 -2.27
CA LEU A 85 7.28 9.92 -3.24
C LEU A 85 7.79 10.02 -4.69
N GLY A 86 8.86 10.78 -4.89
CA GLY A 86 9.58 10.91 -6.16
C GLY A 86 10.27 9.62 -6.58
N ASP A 87 10.90 8.90 -5.65
CA ASP A 87 11.64 7.67 -5.95
C ASP A 87 10.68 6.49 -6.25
N VAL A 88 9.58 6.37 -5.51
CA VAL A 88 8.49 5.44 -5.87
C VAL A 88 7.86 5.82 -7.22
N LEU A 89 7.69 7.11 -7.52
CA LEU A 89 7.25 7.55 -8.84
C LEU A 89 8.26 7.18 -9.93
N PHE A 90 9.56 7.35 -9.68
CA PHE A 90 10.64 6.95 -10.59
C PHE A 90 10.55 5.45 -10.93
N GLN A 91 10.35 4.57 -9.94
CA GLN A 91 10.16 3.14 -10.17
C GLN A 91 8.98 2.86 -11.12
N VAL A 92 7.83 3.51 -10.90
CA VAL A 92 6.64 3.36 -11.77
C VAL A 92 6.94 3.81 -13.21
N VAL A 93 7.58 4.97 -13.37
CA VAL A 93 7.88 5.51 -14.70
C VAL A 93 8.93 4.66 -15.41
N LEU A 94 9.95 4.18 -14.71
CA LEU A 94 11.02 3.35 -15.28
C LEU A 94 10.49 2.00 -15.75
N HIS A 95 9.66 1.31 -14.95
CA HIS A 95 9.00 0.08 -15.38
C HIS A 95 8.08 0.29 -16.59
N ALA A 96 7.34 1.41 -16.64
CA ALA A 96 6.52 1.75 -17.78
C ALA A 96 7.38 2.06 -19.03
N GLN A 97 8.54 2.69 -18.85
CA GLN A 97 9.47 2.97 -19.94
C GLN A 97 10.11 1.69 -20.49
N LEU A 98 10.47 0.72 -19.64
CA LEU A 98 10.94 -0.60 -20.05
C LEU A 98 9.90 -1.32 -20.93
N GLN A 99 8.62 -1.26 -20.56
CA GLN A 99 7.53 -1.85 -21.36
C GLN A 99 7.32 -1.11 -22.69
N ALA A 100 7.47 0.22 -22.69
CA ALA A 100 7.38 1.02 -23.91
C ALA A 100 8.52 0.69 -24.90
N GLU A 101 9.73 0.44 -24.40
CA GLU A 101 10.89 0.01 -25.21
C GLU A 101 10.66 -1.34 -25.91
N GLN A 102 9.85 -2.21 -25.30
CA GLN A 102 9.45 -3.49 -25.90
C GLN A 102 8.21 -3.39 -26.80
N GLY A 103 7.67 -2.19 -27.02
CA GLY A 103 6.48 -1.96 -27.84
C GLY A 103 5.16 -2.40 -27.18
N ASN A 104 5.14 -2.60 -25.86
CA ASN A 104 3.94 -3.02 -25.12
C ASN A 104 3.07 -1.82 -24.73
N PHE A 105 3.35 -1.21 -23.57
CA PHE A 105 2.60 -0.07 -23.04
C PHE A 105 3.55 0.90 -22.33
N GLY A 106 3.16 2.16 -22.20
CA GLY A 106 3.91 3.17 -21.45
C GLY A 106 3.12 3.78 -20.30
N LEU A 107 3.65 4.85 -19.72
CA LEU A 107 3.05 5.51 -18.55
C LEU A 107 1.64 6.03 -18.83
N ALA A 108 1.36 6.47 -20.07
CA ALA A 108 0.06 6.99 -20.44
C ALA A 108 -1.03 5.89 -20.39
N GLU A 109 -0.72 4.67 -20.85
CA GLU A 109 -1.61 3.52 -20.74
C GLU A 109 -1.82 3.09 -19.29
N VAL A 110 -0.77 3.12 -18.47
CA VAL A 110 -0.84 2.86 -17.02
C VAL A 110 -1.79 3.85 -16.35
N ALA A 111 -1.60 5.15 -16.59
CA ALA A 111 -2.43 6.21 -16.03
C ALA A 111 -3.88 6.08 -16.49
N ARG A 112 -4.15 5.88 -17.80
CA ARG A 112 -5.52 5.68 -18.31
C ARG A 112 -6.21 4.47 -17.70
N SER A 113 -5.49 3.35 -17.56
CA SER A 113 -6.02 2.13 -16.96
C SER A 113 -6.37 2.34 -15.48
N LEU A 114 -5.52 3.05 -14.74
CA LEU A 114 -5.79 3.44 -13.36
C LEU A 114 -6.99 4.38 -13.27
N THR A 115 -7.04 5.44 -14.09
CA THR A 115 -8.16 6.40 -14.12
C THR A 115 -9.49 5.71 -14.41
N ALA A 116 -9.56 4.88 -15.45
CA ALA A 116 -10.78 4.15 -15.78
C ALA A 116 -11.23 3.22 -14.64
N LYS A 117 -10.28 2.56 -13.96
CA LYS A 117 -10.54 1.73 -12.77
C LYS A 117 -11.07 2.57 -11.60
N LEU A 118 -10.49 3.74 -11.34
CA LEU A 118 -10.93 4.63 -10.27
C LEU A 118 -12.31 5.22 -10.55
N VAL A 119 -12.59 5.67 -11.77
CA VAL A 119 -13.93 6.14 -12.17
C VAL A 119 -14.97 5.04 -11.94
N ARG A 120 -14.71 3.83 -12.47
CA ARG A 120 -15.64 2.70 -12.37
C ARG A 120 -15.88 2.22 -10.94
N ARG A 121 -14.85 2.24 -10.08
CA ARG A 121 -14.95 1.83 -8.66
C ARG A 121 -15.56 2.90 -7.75
N ASN A 122 -15.74 4.12 -8.23
CA ASN A 122 -16.33 5.22 -7.48
C ASN A 122 -17.61 5.75 -8.15
N PRO A 123 -18.64 4.90 -8.39
CA PRO A 123 -19.88 5.33 -9.04
C PRO A 123 -20.72 6.29 -8.16
N HIS A 124 -20.31 6.48 -6.91
CA HIS A 124 -20.87 7.46 -6.00
C HIS A 124 -20.29 8.87 -6.24
N VAL A 125 -19.12 8.99 -6.88
CA VAL A 125 -18.50 10.27 -7.28
C VAL A 125 -18.70 10.53 -8.77
N PHE A 126 -18.50 9.50 -9.60
CA PHE A 126 -18.50 9.63 -11.05
C PHE A 126 -19.67 8.91 -11.71
N SER A 127 -20.15 9.48 -12.82
CA SER A 127 -21.02 8.80 -13.78
C SER A 127 -20.19 7.83 -14.63
N SER A 128 -20.86 6.95 -15.38
CA SER A 128 -20.18 5.94 -16.23
C SER A 128 -19.30 6.54 -17.33
N ASP A 129 -19.54 7.79 -17.73
CA ASP A 129 -18.74 8.53 -18.70
C ASP A 129 -17.56 9.29 -18.07
N GLY A 130 -17.37 9.20 -16.74
CA GLY A 130 -16.33 9.90 -16.00
C GLY A 130 -16.70 11.31 -15.53
N SER A 131 -17.90 11.82 -15.86
CA SER A 131 -18.37 13.11 -15.35
C SER A 131 -18.69 13.07 -13.85
N LEU A 132 -18.53 14.19 -13.16
CA LEU A 132 -18.90 14.31 -11.74
C LEU A 132 -20.42 14.21 -11.56
N ARG A 133 -20.83 13.46 -10.53
CA ARG A 133 -22.23 13.43 -10.11
C ARG A 133 -22.60 14.72 -9.39
N ARG A 134 -23.90 15.02 -9.37
CA ARG A 134 -24.46 16.21 -8.70
C ARG A 134 -24.68 16.03 -7.20
N THR A 135 -24.69 14.78 -6.73
CA THR A 135 -24.96 14.40 -5.34
C THR A 135 -23.99 13.31 -4.92
N PHE A 136 -23.49 13.42 -3.70
CA PHE A 136 -22.54 12.46 -3.11
C PHE A 136 -23.16 11.83 -1.86
N PRO A 137 -22.79 10.58 -1.50
CA PRO A 137 -23.30 9.92 -0.30
C PRO A 137 -22.94 10.69 0.98
N ALA A 138 -23.78 10.56 2.00
CA ALA A 138 -23.61 11.26 3.27
C ALA A 138 -22.74 10.51 4.30
N SER A 139 -22.33 9.27 4.03
CA SER A 139 -21.58 8.45 4.99
C SER A 139 -20.58 7.48 4.34
N VAL A 140 -19.54 7.16 5.10
CA VAL A 140 -18.50 6.17 4.75
C VAL A 140 -19.08 4.78 4.54
N ASP A 141 -20.06 4.36 5.36
CA ASP A 141 -20.63 3.01 5.30
C ASP A 141 -21.38 2.73 3.98
N GLN A 142 -22.08 3.75 3.46
CA GLN A 142 -22.73 3.67 2.15
C GLN A 142 -21.72 3.55 1.01
N ILE A 143 -20.60 4.26 1.12
CA ILE A 143 -19.50 4.23 0.14
C ILE A 143 -18.83 2.85 0.16
N ALA A 144 -18.53 2.33 1.35
CA ALA A 144 -17.92 1.03 1.57
C ALA A 144 -18.72 -0.10 0.91
N THR A 145 -20.04 -0.14 1.15
CA THR A 145 -20.93 -1.16 0.58
C THR A 145 -20.91 -1.11 -0.95
N THR A 146 -21.06 0.08 -1.53
CA THR A 146 -21.07 0.27 -2.99
C THR A 146 -19.74 -0.17 -3.62
N TRP A 147 -18.61 0.17 -2.99
CA TRP A 147 -17.29 -0.17 -3.50
C TRP A 147 -17.01 -1.67 -3.45
N GLN A 148 -17.50 -2.36 -2.41
CA GLN A 148 -17.42 -3.82 -2.31
C GLN A 148 -18.17 -4.52 -3.44
N ASP A 149 -19.39 -4.07 -3.74
CA ASP A 149 -20.22 -4.67 -4.80
C ASP A 149 -19.58 -4.53 -6.17
N VAL A 150 -19.03 -3.34 -6.48
CA VAL A 150 -18.27 -3.14 -7.73
C VAL A 150 -17.04 -4.05 -7.79
N LYS A 151 -16.30 -4.20 -6.69
CA LYS A 151 -15.15 -5.12 -6.64
C LYS A 151 -15.52 -6.58 -6.85
N LYS A 152 -16.68 -7.03 -6.35
CA LYS A 152 -17.15 -8.41 -6.56
C LYS A 152 -17.44 -8.68 -8.04
N GLN A 153 -18.04 -7.70 -8.74
CA GLN A 153 -18.36 -7.80 -10.16
C GLN A 153 -17.12 -7.84 -11.08
N GLU A 154 -16.00 -7.27 -10.63
CA GLU A 154 -14.75 -7.20 -11.41
C GLU A 154 -13.83 -8.42 -11.27
N ARG A 155 -14.09 -9.31 -10.31
CA ARG A 155 -13.19 -10.45 -10.05
C ARG A 155 -13.46 -11.55 -11.08
N PRO A 156 -12.43 -12.06 -11.79
CA PRO A 156 -12.57 -13.35 -12.49
C PRO A 156 -12.96 -14.42 -11.47
N ARG A 157 -13.63 -15.50 -11.91
CA ARG A 157 -14.09 -16.59 -11.03
C ARG A 157 -12.92 -17.06 -10.14
N ARG A 158 -12.92 -16.62 -8.88
CA ARG A 158 -11.96 -17.07 -7.87
C ARG A 158 -12.37 -18.45 -7.41
N THR A 159 -11.40 -19.33 -7.26
CA THR A 159 -11.60 -20.67 -6.71
C THR A 159 -11.33 -20.71 -5.21
N SER A 160 -10.58 -19.73 -4.68
CA SER A 160 -10.24 -19.62 -3.26
C SER A 160 -10.43 -18.19 -2.74
N PRO A 161 -10.83 -18.00 -1.47
CA PRO A 161 -10.82 -16.68 -0.86
C PRO A 161 -9.44 -16.02 -0.93
N PHE A 162 -8.36 -16.80 -0.85
CA PHE A 162 -6.97 -16.33 -0.81
C PHE A 162 -6.37 -15.94 -2.18
N ASP A 163 -7.13 -16.12 -3.27
CA ASP A 163 -6.65 -15.76 -4.61
C ASP A 163 -6.26 -14.26 -4.71
N GLY A 164 -5.04 -14.01 -5.17
CA GLY A 164 -4.47 -12.68 -5.36
C GLY A 164 -3.81 -12.06 -4.13
N ILE A 165 -3.52 -12.83 -3.08
CA ILE A 165 -2.58 -12.41 -2.03
C ILE A 165 -1.15 -12.57 -2.57
N PRO A 166 -0.34 -11.50 -2.66
CA PRO A 166 1.04 -11.62 -3.12
C PRO A 166 1.86 -12.43 -2.11
N HIS A 167 2.55 -13.47 -2.59
CA HIS A 167 3.37 -14.35 -1.76
C HIS A 167 4.65 -13.68 -1.25
N HIS A 168 5.09 -12.57 -1.87
CA HIS A 168 6.29 -11.81 -1.49
C HIS A 168 6.03 -10.72 -0.44
N LEU A 169 4.83 -10.68 0.16
CA LEU A 169 4.60 -9.80 1.31
C LEU A 169 5.47 -10.27 2.50
N PRO A 170 5.95 -9.35 3.34
CA PRO A 170 6.53 -9.72 4.63
C PRO A 170 5.58 -10.61 5.42
N ALA A 171 6.12 -11.51 6.23
CA ALA A 171 5.35 -12.53 6.92
C ALA A 171 4.16 -11.95 7.72
N VAL A 172 4.34 -10.82 8.41
CA VAL A 172 3.28 -10.19 9.21
C VAL A 172 2.20 -9.56 8.32
N ALA A 173 2.57 -8.78 7.29
CA ALA A 173 1.62 -8.27 6.30
C ALA A 173 0.90 -9.37 5.51
N PHE A 174 1.59 -10.47 5.17
CA PHE A 174 1.02 -11.63 4.51
C PHE A 174 -0.02 -12.32 5.40
N ALA A 175 0.32 -12.58 6.66
CA ALA A 175 -0.58 -13.14 7.66
C ALA A 175 -1.79 -12.24 7.89
N ALA A 176 -1.57 -10.94 8.09
CA ALA A 176 -2.64 -9.96 8.31
C ALA A 176 -3.61 -9.90 7.12
N LYS A 177 -3.10 -9.92 5.89
CA LYS A 177 -3.91 -9.95 4.67
C LYS A 177 -4.67 -11.26 4.52
N THR A 178 -4.07 -12.38 4.90
CA THR A 178 -4.68 -13.72 4.87
C THR A 178 -5.83 -13.84 5.87
N LEU A 179 -5.61 -13.46 7.13
CA LEU A 179 -6.64 -13.48 8.18
C LEU A 179 -7.82 -12.58 7.84
N ARG A 180 -7.52 -11.36 7.37
CA ARG A 180 -8.53 -10.46 6.79
C ARG A 180 -9.35 -11.21 5.76
N ARG A 181 -8.71 -11.81 4.76
CA ARG A 181 -9.38 -12.54 3.69
C ARG A 181 -10.23 -13.73 4.17
N ALA A 182 -9.86 -14.34 5.29
CA ALA A 182 -10.62 -15.41 5.94
C ALA A 182 -11.86 -14.91 6.70
N GLY A 183 -12.06 -13.59 6.83
CA GLY A 183 -13.22 -12.99 7.48
C GLY A 183 -12.96 -12.45 8.89
N ASP A 184 -11.71 -12.45 9.38
CA ASP A 184 -11.40 -11.86 10.68
C ASP A 184 -11.68 -10.34 10.65
N PRO A 185 -12.53 -9.83 11.56
CA PRO A 185 -12.96 -8.43 11.55
C PRO A 185 -11.82 -7.54 12.02
N GLY A 186 -10.99 -7.08 11.09
CA GLY A 186 -10.09 -5.98 11.34
C GLY A 186 -10.90 -4.70 11.54
N ARG A 187 -10.87 -4.07 12.72
CA ARG A 187 -11.38 -2.69 12.88
C ARG A 187 -10.43 -1.73 12.18
N THR A 188 -10.47 -1.63 10.85
CA THR A 188 -9.62 -0.68 10.14
C THR A 188 -10.27 0.69 10.11
N SER A 189 -9.55 1.74 10.51
CA SER A 189 -9.90 3.16 10.34
C SER A 189 -9.82 3.65 8.87
N ASP A 190 -9.58 2.74 7.92
CA ASP A 190 -9.49 3.01 6.49
C ASP A 190 -10.89 2.89 5.83
N PRO A 191 -11.51 4.00 5.39
CA PRO A 191 -12.85 4.03 4.80
C PRO A 191 -12.99 3.20 3.53
N GLY A 192 -11.89 3.04 2.77
CA GLY A 192 -11.85 2.30 1.51
C GLY A 192 -11.40 0.85 1.66
N ARG A 193 -11.08 0.41 2.89
CA ARG A 193 -10.55 -0.92 3.21
C ARG A 193 -11.36 -1.65 4.27
N THR A 194 -12.56 -1.15 4.56
CA THR A 194 -13.71 -1.90 5.09
C THR A 194 -14.03 -3.03 4.11
N GLY A 195 -13.26 -4.11 4.15
CA GLY A 195 -13.20 -5.01 3.01
C GLY A 195 -12.49 -6.30 3.31
N SER A 196 -12.81 -6.91 4.45
CA SER A 196 -12.75 -8.36 4.58
C SER A 196 -13.46 -8.88 5.84
N ALA A 197 -14.71 -8.45 6.07
CA ALA A 197 -15.67 -9.40 6.60
C ALA A 197 -16.35 -10.03 5.39
N GLU A 198 -15.59 -10.78 4.58
CA GLU A 198 -16.24 -11.82 3.81
C GLU A 198 -16.71 -12.81 4.87
N GLN A 199 -18.02 -12.97 5.04
CA GLN A 199 -18.57 -14.19 5.60
C GLN A 199 -18.18 -15.30 4.62
N SER A 200 -16.95 -15.77 4.73
CA SER A 200 -16.52 -17.01 4.12
C SER A 200 -17.08 -18.11 5.02
N GLU A 201 -17.72 -19.11 4.44
CA GLU A 201 -18.15 -20.33 5.15
C GLU A 201 -16.96 -21.19 5.63
N VAL A 202 -15.77 -20.61 5.76
CA VAL A 202 -14.66 -21.19 6.49
C VAL A 202 -14.94 -20.90 7.95
N GLY A 203 -15.64 -21.84 8.61
CA GLY A 203 -15.99 -21.74 10.01
C GLY A 203 -14.78 -21.32 10.85
N ALA A 204 -15.00 -20.40 11.78
CA ALA A 204 -14.01 -20.04 12.78
C ALA A 204 -13.43 -21.33 13.38
N GLN A 205 -12.13 -21.58 13.16
CA GLN A 205 -11.47 -22.68 13.84
C GLN A 205 -11.57 -22.41 15.34
N PRO A 206 -12.08 -23.36 16.14
CA PRO A 206 -12.17 -23.16 17.58
C PRO A 206 -10.76 -22.89 18.14
N ASP A 207 -10.67 -21.95 19.08
CA ASP A 207 -9.47 -21.74 19.88
C ASP A 207 -9.27 -23.02 20.72
N GLU A 208 -8.42 -23.94 20.26
CA GLU A 208 -8.05 -25.10 21.08
C GLU A 208 -7.22 -24.61 22.28
N PRO A 209 -7.62 -24.95 23.52
CA PRO A 209 -6.87 -24.55 24.70
C PRO A 209 -5.51 -25.25 24.71
N MET A 210 -4.46 -24.46 24.87
CA MET A 210 -3.08 -24.92 24.98
C MET A 210 -2.93 -25.66 26.32
N HIS A 211 -2.98 -26.99 26.29
CA HIS A 211 -2.71 -27.83 27.44
C HIS A 211 -1.24 -27.69 27.86
N THR A 212 -1.05 -27.55 29.17
CA THR A 212 0.23 -27.54 29.88
C THR A 212 0.93 -28.89 29.76
N ASP A 213 1.95 -28.97 28.91
CA ASP A 213 3.11 -29.86 29.04
C ASP A 213 4.30 -29.20 28.33
N GLU A 214 5.52 -29.55 28.74
CA GLU A 214 6.82 -28.99 28.35
C GLU A 214 6.83 -28.26 26.98
N VAL A 215 6.94 -26.92 27.00
CA VAL A 215 6.86 -26.09 25.79
C VAL A 215 8.09 -26.32 24.92
N VAL A 216 7.97 -27.23 23.95
CA VAL A 216 8.92 -27.35 22.85
C VAL A 216 8.56 -26.31 21.80
N TYR A 217 9.40 -25.27 21.68
CA TYR A 217 9.28 -24.29 20.60
C TYR A 217 9.65 -24.93 19.26
N THR A 218 8.65 -25.48 18.57
CA THR A 218 8.76 -25.85 17.16
C THR A 218 8.43 -24.63 16.28
N GLU A 219 8.97 -24.59 15.05
CA GLU A 219 8.62 -23.55 14.06
C GLU A 219 7.11 -23.44 13.86
N GLU A 220 6.41 -24.57 13.90
CA GLU A 220 4.96 -24.67 13.76
C GLU A 220 4.22 -24.04 14.96
N ALA A 221 4.67 -24.31 16.20
CA ALA A 221 4.05 -23.75 17.40
C ALA A 221 4.25 -22.23 17.47
N VAL A 222 5.47 -21.75 17.21
CA VAL A 222 5.78 -20.31 17.15
C VAL A 222 4.97 -19.63 16.05
N GLY A 223 4.88 -20.24 14.87
CA GLY A 223 4.09 -19.71 13.76
C GLY A 223 2.60 -19.54 14.10
N ARG A 224 2.00 -20.52 14.81
CA ARG A 224 0.62 -20.42 15.28
C ARG A 224 0.42 -19.32 16.31
N GLU A 225 1.33 -19.19 17.25
CA GLU A 225 1.27 -18.15 18.28
C GLU A 225 1.36 -16.74 17.67
N LEU A 226 2.32 -16.52 16.77
CA LEU A 226 2.46 -15.27 16.02
C LEU A 226 1.20 -14.95 15.21
N LEU A 227 0.62 -15.94 14.53
CA LEU A 227 -0.63 -15.76 13.79
C LEU A 227 -1.80 -15.37 14.72
N GLY A 228 -1.87 -15.94 15.92
CA GLY A 228 -2.83 -15.59 16.96
C GLY A 228 -2.69 -14.13 17.42
N VAL A 229 -1.47 -13.67 17.70
CA VAL A 229 -1.18 -12.28 18.06
C VAL A 229 -1.60 -11.31 16.94
N ILE A 230 -1.28 -11.65 15.68
CA ILE A 230 -1.68 -10.84 14.51
C ILE A 230 -3.20 -10.76 14.40
N ARG A 231 -3.91 -11.86 14.64
CA ARG A 231 -5.38 -11.89 14.64
C ARG A 231 -5.97 -10.95 15.68
N GLU A 232 -5.43 -10.97 16.90
CA GLU A 232 -5.91 -10.12 17.98
C GLU A 232 -5.61 -8.63 17.73
N ALA A 233 -4.42 -8.32 17.21
CA ALA A 233 -4.07 -6.98 16.77
C ALA A 233 -5.08 -6.44 15.75
N LEU A 234 -5.46 -7.26 14.75
CA LEU A 234 -6.47 -6.89 13.77
C LEU A 234 -7.84 -6.59 14.41
N ARG A 235 -8.32 -7.47 15.30
CA ARG A 235 -9.60 -7.28 16.02
C ARG A 235 -9.62 -5.99 16.84
N SER A 236 -8.46 -5.64 17.39
CA SER A 236 -8.23 -4.40 18.12
C SER A 236 -8.02 -3.16 17.22
N GLY A 237 -8.01 -3.32 15.90
CA GLY A 237 -7.79 -2.25 14.93
C GLY A 237 -6.35 -1.76 14.82
N VAL A 238 -5.41 -2.55 15.35
CA VAL A 238 -3.97 -2.30 15.28
C VAL A 238 -3.43 -2.90 13.98
N ASP A 239 -2.52 -2.18 13.32
CA ASP A 239 -1.76 -2.73 12.21
C ASP A 239 -0.55 -3.51 12.78
N PRO A 240 -0.53 -4.85 12.68
CA PRO A 240 0.49 -5.67 13.32
C PRO A 240 1.88 -5.50 12.70
N GLU A 241 1.97 -5.18 11.41
CA GLU A 241 3.25 -4.93 10.73
C GLU A 241 3.89 -3.67 11.31
N ARG A 242 3.10 -2.59 11.41
CA ARG A 242 3.54 -1.33 12.02
C ARG A 242 3.87 -1.48 13.50
N ALA A 243 3.07 -2.24 14.24
CA ALA A 243 3.29 -2.47 15.66
C ALA A 243 4.62 -3.18 15.93
N LEU A 244 4.89 -4.28 15.20
CA LEU A 244 6.14 -5.01 15.36
C LEU A 244 7.36 -4.17 14.95
N ARG A 245 7.28 -3.44 13.83
CA ARG A 245 8.36 -2.55 13.39
C ARG A 245 8.74 -1.52 14.46
N ARG A 246 7.74 -0.91 15.10
CA ARG A 246 7.97 0.05 16.18
C ARG A 246 8.65 -0.58 17.39
N ALA A 247 8.18 -1.74 17.82
CA ALA A 247 8.79 -2.46 18.93
C ALA A 247 10.26 -2.83 18.64
N VAL A 248 10.57 -3.24 17.41
CA VAL A 248 11.96 -3.53 16.98
C VAL A 248 12.84 -2.27 17.02
N LEU A 249 12.34 -1.15 16.50
CA LEU A 249 13.08 0.13 16.52
C LEU A 249 13.31 0.65 17.94
N GLU A 250 12.32 0.50 18.83
CA GLU A 250 12.45 0.85 20.24
C GLU A 250 13.51 -0.01 20.93
N TYR A 251 13.46 -1.32 20.73
CA TYR A 251 14.48 -2.25 21.24
C TYR A 251 15.88 -1.89 20.76
N GLN A 252 16.06 -1.55 19.48
CA GLN A 252 17.35 -1.11 18.94
C GLN A 252 17.85 0.18 19.63
N ARG A 253 16.99 1.18 19.78
CA ARG A 253 17.32 2.46 20.43
C ARG A 253 17.73 2.25 21.89
N ASP A 254 16.98 1.43 22.61
CA ASP A 254 17.24 1.18 24.04
C ASP A 254 18.51 0.34 24.23
N SER A 255 18.77 -0.63 23.35
CA SER A 255 20.01 -1.41 23.36
C SER A 255 21.24 -0.51 23.16
N VAL A 256 21.19 0.47 22.26
CA VAL A 256 22.29 1.43 22.05
C VAL A 256 22.51 2.32 23.26
N ARG A 257 21.42 2.80 23.90
CA ARG A 257 21.51 3.62 25.12
C ARG A 257 22.12 2.85 26.28
N GLN A 258 21.78 1.57 26.43
CA GLN A 258 22.29 0.74 27.50
C GLN A 258 23.80 0.50 27.35
N VAL A 259 24.27 0.18 26.14
CA VAL A 259 25.72 0.06 25.86
C VAL A 259 26.46 1.38 26.17
N ALA A 260 25.91 2.52 25.75
CA ALA A 260 26.52 3.82 26.02
C ALA A 260 26.55 4.19 27.51
N ALA A 261 25.63 3.65 28.31
CA ALA A 261 25.58 3.85 29.76
C ALA A 261 26.54 2.92 30.53
N ASP A 262 26.80 1.72 29.99
CA ASP A 262 27.72 0.74 30.59
C ASP A 262 29.21 1.08 30.29
N ASP A 263 29.47 1.84 29.23
CA ASP A 263 30.82 2.28 28.80
C ASP A 263 31.29 3.64 29.39
N GLY A 264 30.45 4.33 30.18
CA GLY A 264 30.71 5.67 30.74
C GLY A 264 30.90 5.69 32.26
#